data_AF-A0AAV5MY24-F1
#
_entry.id   AF-A0AAV5MY24-F1
#
_cell.length_a   1.000
_cell.length_b   1.000
_cell.length_c   1.000
_cell.angle_alpha   90.00
_cell.angle_beta   90.00
_cell.angle_gamma   90.00
#
_symmetry.space_group_name_H-M   'P 1'
#
loop_
_entity.id
_entity.type
_entity.pdbx_description
1 polymer ?
#
loop_
_entity_poly.entity_id
_entity_poly.type
_entity_poly.pdbx_seq_one_letter_code
_entity_poly.pdbx_strand_id
1 'polypeptide(L)'
;IREPVSGSLLYGNNIISGAVVPTSNAIGLHFYPIWEAASIDEWLYNGGPYQLVVCHFFLGICAYMGREWELSFRLGMRPWIAVAYSAPVAAATAVFIIYPIGQGFERSPC
;
A
#
# COMPACT_ATOMS: atom_id res chain seq x y z
N ILE A 1 -1.26 -11.20 -18.12
CA ILE A 1 -0.37 -10.98 -19.29
C ILE A 1 1.05 -11.07 -18.76
N ARG A 2 1.93 -11.91 -19.34
CA ARG A 2 3.29 -12.15 -18.82
C ARG A 2 4.26 -11.04 -19.27
N GLU A 3 3.87 -9.79 -19.01
CA GLU A 3 4.60 -8.60 -19.44
C GLU A 3 5.13 -7.89 -18.18
N PRO A 4 6.36 -8.18 -17.74
CA PRO A 4 6.94 -7.52 -16.58
C PRO A 4 7.22 -6.05 -16.89
N VAL A 5 6.91 -5.19 -15.91
CA VAL A 5 7.17 -3.75 -15.98
C VAL A 5 8.33 -3.42 -15.04
N SER A 6 9.33 -2.68 -15.54
CA SER A 6 10.43 -2.19 -14.71
C SER A 6 10.00 -0.95 -13.94
N GLY A 7 10.04 -1.01 -12.60
CA GLY A 7 9.77 0.14 -11.73
C GLY A 7 10.98 0.67 -10.97
N SER A 8 12.11 -0.04 -10.95
CA SER A 8 13.26 0.35 -10.12
C SER A 8 14.24 1.26 -10.86
N LEU A 9 14.98 2.08 -10.10
CA LEU A 9 16.03 2.95 -10.62
C LEU A 9 17.17 2.15 -11.28
N LEU A 10 17.57 1.02 -10.68
CA LEU A 10 18.63 0.16 -11.22
C LEU A 10 18.25 -0.47 -12.57
N TYR A 11 16.95 -0.55 -12.86
CA TYR A 11 16.42 -1.05 -14.12
C TYR A 11 15.98 0.09 -15.06
N GLY A 12 16.68 1.24 -15.01
CA GLY A 12 16.58 2.31 -16.01
C GLY A 12 15.53 3.39 -15.74
N ASN A 13 14.94 3.43 -14.54
CA ASN A 13 14.00 4.49 -14.15
C ASN A 13 14.68 5.67 -13.46
N ASN A 14 14.06 6.84 -13.51
CA ASN A 14 14.42 8.01 -12.72
C ASN A 14 13.38 8.26 -11.60
N ILE A 15 13.50 9.35 -10.85
CA ILE A 15 12.58 9.67 -9.74
C ILE A 15 11.13 9.89 -10.19
N ILE A 16 10.91 10.35 -11.43
CA ILE A 16 9.58 10.58 -11.97
C ILE A 16 8.96 9.28 -12.51
N SER A 17 9.77 8.40 -13.11
CA SER A 17 9.29 7.15 -13.72
C SER A 17 9.35 5.93 -12.80
N GLY A 18 10.08 6.01 -11.69
CA GLY A 18 10.24 4.91 -10.74
C GLY A 18 8.99 4.66 -9.90
N ALA A 19 8.64 3.39 -9.71
CA ALA A 19 7.48 2.98 -8.93
C ALA A 19 7.68 1.57 -8.32
N VAL A 20 6.95 1.27 -7.24
CA VAL A 20 6.71 -0.11 -6.82
C VAL A 20 5.52 -0.62 -7.62
N VAL A 21 5.76 -1.55 -8.53
CA VAL A 21 4.75 -2.05 -9.47
C VAL A 21 3.67 -2.84 -8.70
N PRO A 22 2.37 -2.60 -8.97
CA PRO A 22 1.27 -3.32 -8.33
C PRO A 22 1.34 -4.84 -8.46
N THR A 23 0.74 -5.54 -7.50
CA THR A 23 0.63 -7.00 -7.50
C THR A 23 -0.06 -7.51 -8.78
N SER A 24 0.43 -8.61 -9.33
CA SER A 24 -0.10 -9.23 -10.54
C SER A 24 -1.59 -9.58 -10.42
N ASN A 25 -2.38 -9.30 -11.47
CA ASN A 25 -3.81 -9.68 -11.54
C ASN A 25 -4.04 -11.19 -11.36
N ALA A 26 -3.03 -12.03 -11.59
CA ALA A 26 -3.15 -13.48 -11.36
C ALA A 26 -3.33 -13.84 -9.88
N ILE A 27 -2.89 -12.96 -8.97
CA ILE A 27 -3.10 -13.10 -7.51
C ILE A 27 -4.46 -12.53 -7.11
N GLY A 28 -4.99 -11.52 -7.81
CA GLY A 28 -6.26 -10.89 -7.46
C GLY A 28 -6.28 -10.37 -6.01
N LEU A 29 -7.31 -10.74 -5.24
CA LEU A 29 -7.47 -10.37 -3.83
C LEU A 29 -6.79 -11.34 -2.84
N HIS A 30 -6.05 -12.34 -3.33
CA HIS A 30 -5.38 -13.28 -2.45
C HIS A 30 -4.28 -12.58 -1.64
N PHE A 31 -4.13 -13.02 -0.39
CA PHE A 31 -3.03 -12.57 0.45
C PHE A 31 -1.75 -13.28 0.03
N TYR A 32 -0.77 -12.54 -0.49
CA TYR A 32 0.48 -13.09 -1.03
C TYR A 32 1.72 -12.61 -0.23
N PRO A 33 1.89 -13.13 1.00
CA PRO A 33 3.07 -12.86 1.81
C PRO A 33 4.30 -13.58 1.25
N ILE A 34 5.49 -13.20 1.70
CA ILE A 34 6.78 -13.75 1.23
C ILE A 34 6.81 -15.28 1.32
N TRP A 35 6.23 -15.87 2.37
CA TRP A 35 6.22 -17.31 2.61
C TRP A 35 5.20 -18.10 1.76
N GLU A 36 4.35 -17.42 0.99
CA GLU A 36 3.42 -18.07 0.05
C GLU A 36 4.08 -18.33 -1.32
N ALA A 37 5.19 -17.63 -1.62
CA ALA A 37 5.96 -17.85 -2.83
C ALA A 37 6.95 -19.00 -2.65
N ALA A 38 7.26 -19.74 -3.73
CA ALA A 38 8.27 -20.78 -3.70
C ALA A 38 9.69 -20.22 -3.58
N SER A 39 9.90 -18.95 -3.94
CA SER A 39 11.17 -18.25 -3.84
C SER A 39 10.99 -16.73 -3.79
N ILE A 40 12.06 -16.01 -3.41
CA ILE A 40 12.09 -14.54 -3.44
C ILE A 40 11.95 -14.01 -4.87
N ASP A 41 12.54 -14.68 -5.85
CA ASP A 41 12.48 -14.25 -7.26
C ASP A 41 11.05 -14.31 -7.80
N GLU A 42 10.31 -15.38 -7.46
CA GLU A 42 8.88 -15.47 -7.79
C GLU A 42 8.08 -14.37 -7.10
N TRP A 43 8.35 -14.12 -5.82
CA TRP A 43 7.66 -13.08 -5.06
C TRP A 43 7.87 -11.68 -5.66
N LEU A 44 9.10 -11.38 -6.09
CA LEU A 44 9.44 -10.14 -6.78
C LEU A 44 8.78 -10.05 -8.15
N TYR A 45 8.75 -11.15 -8.92
CA TYR A 45 8.13 -11.20 -10.23
C TYR A 45 6.62 -10.93 -10.17
N ASN A 46 5.94 -11.43 -9.15
CA ASN A 46 4.50 -11.27 -8.98
C ASN A 46 4.07 -9.95 -8.32
N GLY A 47 5.00 -9.06 -7.98
CA GLY A 47 4.70 -7.77 -7.35
C GLY A 47 4.35 -7.86 -5.86
N GLY A 48 4.81 -8.92 -5.17
CA GLY A 48 4.65 -9.08 -3.73
C GLY A 48 5.06 -7.87 -2.85
N PRO A 49 6.11 -7.09 -3.20
CA PRO A 49 6.46 -5.88 -2.46
C PRO A 49 5.32 -4.86 -2.34
N TYR A 50 4.45 -4.75 -3.36
CA TYR A 50 3.36 -3.78 -3.35
C TYR A 50 2.36 -4.06 -2.22
N GLN A 51 1.90 -5.31 -2.13
CA GLN A 51 0.97 -5.73 -1.08
C GLN A 51 1.58 -5.57 0.31
N LEU A 52 2.86 -5.93 0.48
CA LEU A 52 3.58 -5.75 1.73
C LEU A 52 3.61 -4.27 2.14
N VAL A 53 4.04 -3.38 1.25
CA VAL A 53 4.15 -1.94 1.54
C VAL A 53 2.78 -1.35 1.84
N VAL A 54 1.76 -1.61 1.02
CA VAL A 54 0.41 -1.06 1.20
C VAL A 54 -0.22 -1.51 2.51
N CYS A 55 -0.17 -2.81 2.84
CA CYS A 55 -0.76 -3.32 4.08
C CYS A 55 -0.07 -2.75 5.33
N HIS A 56 1.27 -2.72 5.36
CA HIS A 56 2.01 -2.18 6.49
C HIS A 56 1.85 -0.66 6.61
N PHE A 57 1.84 0.05 5.48
CA PHE A 57 1.57 1.49 5.45
C PHE A 57 0.18 1.79 6.03
N PHE A 58 -0.84 1.05 5.61
CA PHE A 58 -2.22 1.25 6.08
C PHE A 58 -2.35 1.05 7.60
N LEU A 59 -1.78 -0.03 8.13
CA LEU A 59 -1.75 -0.27 9.58
C LEU A 59 -0.97 0.85 10.30
N GLY A 60 0.15 1.28 9.72
CA GLY A 60 0.98 2.36 10.24
C GLY A 60 0.23 3.69 10.36
N ILE A 61 -0.47 4.12 9.31
CA ILE A 61 -1.22 5.40 9.33
C ILE A 61 -2.43 5.36 10.26
N CYS A 62 -3.10 4.21 10.39
CA CYS A 62 -4.18 4.02 11.37
C CYS A 62 -3.65 4.10 12.80
N ALA A 63 -2.52 3.45 13.09
CA ALA A 63 -1.87 3.55 14.39
C ALA A 63 -1.35 4.97 14.67
N TYR A 64 -0.84 5.66 13.64
CA TYR A 64 -0.37 7.04 13.76
C TYR A 64 -1.50 8.01 14.11
N MET A 65 -2.68 7.85 13.51
CA MET A 65 -3.87 8.62 13.91
C MET A 65 -4.21 8.41 15.39
N GLY A 66 -4.18 7.16 15.86
CA GLY A 66 -4.38 6.83 17.28
C GLY A 66 -3.33 7.48 18.18
N ARG A 67 -2.07 7.51 17.74
CA ARG A 67 -0.96 8.16 18.45
C ARG A 67 -1.16 9.68 18.57
N GLU A 68 -1.66 10.36 17.55
CA GLU A 68 -1.95 11.80 17.61
C GLU A 68 -3.01 12.12 18.67
N TRP A 69 -4.05 11.28 18.75
CA TRP A 69 -5.07 11.39 19.79
C TRP A 69 -4.48 11.12 21.18
N GLU A 70 -3.71 10.04 21.34
CA GLU A 70 -3.12 9.65 22.62
C GLU A 70 -2.18 10.73 23.16
N LEU A 71 -1.34 11.32 22.30
CA LEU A 71 -0.45 12.42 22.68
C LEU A 71 -1.26 13.65 23.11
N SER A 72 -2.31 13.99 22.37
CA SER A 72 -3.20 15.12 22.70
C SER A 72 -3.82 14.92 24.08
N PHE A 73 -4.27 13.71 24.38
CA PHE A 73 -4.83 13.36 25.69
C PHE A 73 -3.80 13.46 26.81
N ARG A 74 -2.59 12.90 26.63
CA ARG A 74 -1.51 12.94 27.62
C ARG A 74 -1.05 14.37 27.95
N LEU A 75 -1.14 15.29 26.99
CA LEU A 75 -0.79 16.71 27.17
C LEU A 75 -1.98 17.59 27.61
N GLY A 76 -3.18 17.04 27.78
CA GLY A 76 -4.38 17.82 28.10
C GLY A 76 -4.82 18.77 26.98
N MET A 77 -4.40 18.50 25.74
CA MET A 77 -4.76 19.28 24.56
C MET A 77 -6.13 18.85 24.02
N ARG A 78 -6.74 19.69 23.18
CA ARG A 78 -7.96 19.33 22.46
C ARG A 78 -7.66 18.28 21.38
N PRO A 79 -8.46 17.19 21.26
CA PRO A 79 -8.11 16.00 20.47
C PRO A 79 -8.43 16.11 18.96
N TRP A 80 -8.52 17.30 18.38
CA TRP A 80 -9.02 17.49 17.00
C TRP A 80 -7.97 17.22 15.90
N ILE A 81 -6.70 17.05 16.26
CA ILE A 81 -5.61 16.77 15.30
C ILE A 81 -5.86 15.43 14.60
N ALA A 82 -6.13 14.37 15.35
CA ALA A 82 -6.44 13.05 14.80
C ALA A 82 -7.68 13.07 13.90
N VAL A 83 -8.67 13.92 14.22
CA VAL A 83 -9.87 14.10 13.39
C VAL A 83 -9.53 14.75 12.05
N ALA A 84 -8.67 15.78 12.03
CA ALA A 84 -8.20 16.36 10.78
C ALA A 84 -7.36 15.36 9.97
N TYR A 85 -6.52 14.57 10.63
CA TYR A 85 -5.71 13.52 10.00
C TYR A 85 -6.54 12.35 9.45
N SER A 86 -7.79 12.18 9.90
CA SER A 86 -8.69 11.18 9.32
C SER A 86 -9.00 11.41 7.83
N ALA A 87 -8.96 12.66 7.34
CA ALA A 87 -9.20 12.97 5.93
C ALA A 87 -8.16 12.35 4.97
N PRO A 88 -6.85 12.55 5.13
CA PRO A 88 -5.85 11.88 4.30
C PRO A 88 -5.82 10.36 4.52
N VAL A 89 -6.11 9.86 5.73
CA VAL A 89 -6.22 8.41 5.97
C VAL A 89 -7.37 7.83 5.15
N ALA A 90 -8.55 8.46 5.16
CA ALA A 90 -9.70 8.01 4.37
C ALA A 90 -9.39 8.03 2.86
N ALA A 91 -8.69 9.05 2.37
CA ALA A 91 -8.26 9.11 0.97
C ALA A 91 -7.30 7.96 0.61
N ALA A 92 -6.32 7.67 1.47
CA ALA A 92 -5.41 6.54 1.29
C ALA A 92 -6.15 5.19 1.31
N THR A 93 -7.10 5.00 2.23
CA THR A 93 -7.96 3.80 2.29
C THR A 93 -8.75 3.62 1.00
N ALA A 94 -9.33 4.71 0.46
CA ALA A 94 -10.14 4.66 -0.74
C ALA A 94 -9.32 4.15 -1.94
N VAL A 95 -8.12 4.69 -2.14
CA VAL A 95 -7.27 4.37 -3.29
C VAL A 95 -6.60 3.01 -3.15
N PHE A 96 -6.03 2.70 -1.99
CA PHE A 96 -5.20 1.51 -1.83
C PHE A 96 -5.95 0.25 -1.40
N ILE A 97 -7.15 0.38 -0.82
CA ILE A 97 -7.92 -0.76 -0.28
C ILE A 97 -9.29 -0.87 -0.93
N ILE A 98 -10.13 0.18 -0.85
CA ILE A 98 -11.53 0.09 -1.30
C ILE A 98 -11.62 -0.06 -2.81
N TYR A 99 -10.86 0.74 -3.57
CA TYR A 99 -10.89 0.68 -5.02
C TYR A 99 -10.45 -0.71 -5.56
N PRO A 100 -9.33 -1.30 -5.10
CA PRO A 100 -8.96 -2.65 -5.53
C PRO A 100 -9.97 -3.74 -5.13
N ILE A 101 -10.60 -3.64 -3.95
CA ILE A 101 -11.68 -4.56 -3.54
C ILE A 101 -12.87 -4.44 -4.49
N GLY A 102 -13.30 -3.21 -4.81
CA GLY A 102 -14.43 -2.95 -5.69
C GLY A 102 -14.22 -3.45 -7.12
N GLN A 103 -12.97 -3.58 -7.57
CA GLN A 103 -12.61 -4.09 -8.90
C GLN A 103 -12.14 -5.55 -8.92
N GLY A 104 -12.07 -6.23 -7.78
CA GLY A 104 -11.48 -7.59 -7.73
C GLY A 104 -10.01 -7.64 -8.17
N PHE A 105 -9.28 -6.53 -8.07
CA PHE A 105 -7.94 -6.30 -8.64
C PHE A 105 -7.84 -6.50 -10.18
N GLU A 106 -8.92 -6.25 -10.93
CA GLU A 106 -8.85 -6.07 -12.38
C GLU A 106 -8.71 -4.58 -12.75
N ARG A 107 -7.45 -4.16 -13.00
CA ARG A 107 -7.05 -2.89 -13.66
C ARG A 107 -7.56 -1.58 -13.00
N SER A 108 -6.73 -0.99 -12.13
CA SER A 108 -6.44 0.46 -12.25
C SER A 108 -5.54 0.66 -13.47
N PRO A 109 -5.90 1.47 -14.48
CA PRO A 109 -5.04 1.72 -15.62
C PRO A 109 -3.94 2.70 -15.20
N CYS A 110 -2.70 2.20 -15.16
CA CYS A 110 -1.51 2.96 -15.49
C CYS A 110 -0.79 2.21 -16.60
#